data_AF-A0A921MNQ8-F1
#
_entry.id   AF-A0A921MNQ8-F1
#
_cell.length_a   1.000
_cell.length_b   1.000
_cell.length_c   1.000
_cell.angle_alpha   90.00
_cell.angle_beta   90.00
_cell.angle_gamma   90.00
#
_symmetry.space_group_name_H-M   'P 1'
#
loop_
_entity.id
_entity.type
_entity.pdbx_description
1 polymer ?
#
loop_
_entity_poly.entity_id
_entity_poly.type
_entity_poly.pdbx_seq_one_letter_code
_entity_poly.pdbx_strand_id
1 'polypeptide(L)'
;MIHDLPVIRKADVVVLGTRPASIGAAVAAGREGAKTLLIERSREIDVPTVSSLTENRNDCPAAGGFYQELLKRFCGDNAGQTCSSKASRRRIGRRKLRGILSEMLKEAGVEVMFRTKVCAPIMHDHLVQGVIIEEEGERRAILAKIVIDCTGDIAARAGAEVRTNSRLSTDAEAPNHETRCKKVDGEDGRPTGNGTQKKETSLNGYAILCGCFVPEKVDGIFLAGQNLSGICGACRSHCAAPFCANMGQFAGVAAAMCARALILPRKLSAKKLQARLMELGAAM
;
A
#
# COMPACT_ATOMS: atom_id res chain seq x y z
N MET A 1 11.87 -20.62 18.95
CA MET A 1 10.86 -21.67 18.80
C MET A 1 9.52 -21.00 18.54
N ILE A 2 8.95 -21.18 17.34
CA ILE A 2 7.61 -20.66 16.97
C ILE A 2 6.51 -21.67 17.34
N HIS A 3 6.87 -22.94 17.54
CA HIS A 3 5.97 -24.07 17.73
C HIS A 3 5.12 -24.05 19.02
N ASP A 4 5.45 -23.21 20.00
CA ASP A 4 4.74 -23.16 21.29
C ASP A 4 3.86 -21.91 21.48
N LEU A 5 3.72 -21.05 20.47
CA LEU A 5 2.89 -19.84 20.60
C LEU A 5 1.40 -20.15 20.38
N PRO A 6 0.50 -19.70 21.27
CA PRO A 6 -0.93 -19.90 21.08
C PRO A 6 -1.44 -19.13 19.86
N VAL A 7 -2.11 -19.85 18.95
CA VAL A 7 -2.75 -19.26 17.78
C VAL A 7 -4.11 -18.68 18.19
N ILE A 8 -4.24 -17.35 18.18
CA ILE A 8 -5.47 -16.68 18.64
C ILE A 8 -6.44 -16.29 17.51
N ARG A 9 -5.94 -16.21 16.28
CA ARG A 9 -6.71 -15.86 15.09
C ARG A 9 -6.18 -16.57 13.85
N LYS A 10 -7.09 -16.82 12.91
CA LYS A 10 -6.80 -17.25 11.53
C LYS A 10 -7.61 -16.38 10.57
N ALA A 11 -6.96 -15.87 9.54
CA ALA A 11 -7.55 -14.99 8.54
C ALA A 11 -7.14 -15.44 7.12
N ASP A 12 -7.91 -15.03 6.12
CA ASP A 12 -7.49 -15.17 4.72
C ASP A 12 -6.38 -14.17 4.41
N VAL A 13 -6.59 -12.91 4.83
CA VAL A 13 -5.66 -11.80 4.61
C VAL A 13 -5.37 -11.10 5.94
N VAL A 14 -4.08 -10.93 6.26
CA VAL A 14 -3.63 -10.11 7.39
C VAL A 14 -2.91 -8.88 6.85
N VAL A 15 -3.35 -7.69 7.23
CA VAL A 15 -2.78 -6.41 6.81
C VAL A 15 -2.09 -5.74 7.99
N LEU A 16 -0.87 -5.25 7.79
CA LEU A 16 -0.03 -4.70 8.86
C LEU A 16 0.00 -3.15 8.81
N GLY A 17 -0.34 -2.52 9.93
CA GLY A 17 -0.36 -1.08 10.16
C GLY A 17 -1.64 -0.38 9.67
N THR A 18 -1.76 0.92 9.94
CA THR A 18 -2.94 1.75 9.54
C THR A 18 -2.58 2.91 8.63
N ARG A 19 -1.58 2.74 7.76
CA ARG A 19 -1.21 3.74 6.75
C ARG A 19 -2.22 3.76 5.58
N PRO A 20 -2.21 4.78 4.70
CA PRO A 20 -3.14 4.86 3.57
C PRO A 20 -3.16 3.59 2.71
N ALA A 21 -1.98 3.01 2.45
CA ALA A 21 -1.86 1.74 1.74
C ALA A 21 -2.51 0.58 2.52
N SER A 22 -2.28 0.50 3.83
CA SER A 22 -2.88 -0.54 4.68
C SER A 22 -4.40 -0.46 4.68
N ILE A 23 -4.97 0.74 4.82
CA ILE A 23 -6.42 0.90 4.83
C ILE A 23 -7.02 0.56 3.46
N GLY A 24 -6.43 1.05 2.37
CA GLY A 24 -6.86 0.69 1.02
C GLY A 24 -6.81 -0.82 0.78
N ALA A 25 -5.74 -1.48 1.25
CA ALA A 25 -5.59 -2.93 1.15
C ALA A 25 -6.63 -3.70 1.97
N ALA A 26 -6.85 -3.31 3.22
CA ALA A 26 -7.79 -3.99 4.09
C ALA A 26 -9.23 -3.84 3.60
N VAL A 27 -9.65 -2.62 3.23
CA VAL A 27 -10.98 -2.36 2.68
C VAL A 27 -11.20 -3.13 1.37
N ALA A 28 -10.22 -3.13 0.47
CA ALA A 28 -10.33 -3.85 -0.78
C ALA A 28 -10.39 -5.37 -0.59
N ALA A 29 -9.56 -5.94 0.29
CA ALA A 29 -9.59 -7.37 0.60
C ALA A 29 -10.93 -7.80 1.23
N GLY A 30 -11.44 -7.02 2.18
CA GLY A 30 -12.74 -7.27 2.81
C GLY A 30 -13.90 -7.21 1.82
N ARG A 31 -13.92 -6.21 0.92
CA ARG A 31 -14.93 -6.08 -0.15
C ARG A 31 -14.87 -7.21 -1.19
N GLU A 32 -13.71 -7.81 -1.40
CA GLU A 32 -13.56 -9.02 -2.22
C GLU A 32 -13.99 -10.31 -1.49
N GLY A 33 -14.49 -10.18 -0.25
CA GLY A 33 -15.04 -11.27 0.56
C GLY A 33 -14.01 -12.04 1.38
N ALA A 34 -12.76 -11.58 1.47
CA ALA A 34 -11.75 -12.25 2.27
C ALA A 34 -11.95 -11.98 3.77
N LYS A 35 -11.80 -13.01 4.61
CA LYS A 35 -11.71 -12.83 6.07
C LYS A 35 -10.45 -12.02 6.40
N THR A 36 -10.63 -10.72 6.61
CA THR A 36 -9.52 -9.76 6.66
C THR A 36 -9.30 -9.25 8.08
N LEU A 37 -8.04 -9.29 8.54
CA LEU A 37 -7.60 -8.77 9.83
C LEU A 37 -6.58 -7.65 9.63
N LEU A 38 -6.83 -6.48 10.21
CA LEU A 38 -5.91 -5.34 10.20
C LEU A 38 -5.28 -5.20 11.59
N ILE A 39 -3.95 -5.17 11.67
CA ILE A 39 -3.21 -5.11 12.94
C ILE A 39 -2.49 -3.77 13.08
N GLU A 40 -2.71 -3.08 14.21
CA GLU A 40 -2.13 -1.78 14.52
C GLU A 40 -1.55 -1.74 15.94
N ARG A 41 -0.34 -1.21 16.07
CA ARG A 41 0.35 -1.04 17.37
C ARG A 41 -0.23 0.10 18.21
N SER A 42 -0.77 1.12 17.56
CA SER A 42 -1.38 2.30 18.19
C SER A 42 -2.78 1.99 18.72
N ARG A 43 -3.31 2.88 19.58
CA ARG A 43 -4.67 2.76 20.17
C ARG A 43 -5.80 3.11 19.21
N GLU A 44 -5.44 3.68 18.07
CA GLU A 44 -6.36 4.20 17.06
C GLU A 44 -5.66 4.13 15.70
N ILE A 45 -6.42 4.38 14.63
CA ILE A 45 -5.87 4.48 13.28
C ILE A 45 -4.87 5.64 13.26
N ASP A 46 -3.59 5.28 13.15
CA ASP A 46 -2.44 6.18 13.22
C ASP A 46 -1.97 6.45 11.80
N VAL A 47 -2.75 7.24 11.06
CA VAL A 47 -2.36 7.72 9.73
C VAL A 47 -1.45 8.93 9.93
N PRO A 48 -0.11 8.85 9.75
CA PRO A 48 0.83 9.93 10.06
C PRO A 48 0.68 11.16 9.15
N THR A 49 -0.32 11.20 8.27
CA THR A 49 -0.47 12.26 7.27
C THR A 49 -1.92 12.39 6.82
N VAL A 50 -2.79 12.74 7.76
CA VAL A 50 -4.07 13.39 7.43
C VAL A 50 -3.81 14.59 6.50
N SER A 51 -2.68 15.30 6.68
CA SER A 51 -2.21 16.34 5.76
C SER A 51 -2.00 15.83 4.34
N SER A 52 -1.32 14.71 4.10
CA SER A 52 -1.05 14.25 2.72
C SER A 52 -2.23 13.54 2.05
N LEU A 53 -3.15 12.93 2.81
CA LEU A 53 -4.44 12.44 2.30
C LEU A 53 -5.39 13.59 1.89
N THR A 54 -5.15 14.79 2.42
CA THR A 54 -6.01 15.97 2.22
C THR A 54 -5.30 17.09 1.47
N GLU A 55 -4.05 16.87 1.07
CA GLU A 55 -3.38 17.60 0.02
C GLU A 55 -4.16 17.31 -1.27
N ASN A 56 -5.13 18.18 -1.50
CA ASN A 56 -6.14 18.11 -2.54
C ASN A 56 -5.47 18.23 -3.91
N ARG A 57 -4.83 17.16 -4.36
CA ARG A 57 -4.38 16.97 -5.74
C ARG A 57 -5.47 16.26 -6.52
N ASN A 58 -6.61 16.93 -6.68
CA ASN A 58 -7.73 16.47 -7.52
C ASN A 58 -7.34 16.36 -9.00
N ASP A 59 -6.23 16.98 -9.36
CA ASP A 59 -5.52 16.89 -10.64
C ASP A 59 -4.64 15.63 -10.75
N CYS A 60 -4.60 14.76 -9.73
CA CYS A 60 -3.89 13.48 -9.82
C CYS A 60 -4.70 12.49 -10.68
N PRO A 61 -4.21 12.09 -11.86
CA PRO A 61 -4.90 11.12 -12.73
C PRO A 61 -5.10 9.75 -12.06
N ALA A 62 -4.32 9.47 -11.01
CA ALA A 62 -4.39 8.24 -10.23
C ALA A 62 -5.44 8.26 -9.11
N ALA A 63 -6.33 9.26 -9.03
CA ALA A 63 -7.29 9.41 -7.93
C ALA A 63 -8.58 8.56 -8.08
N GLY A 64 -8.56 7.43 -8.81
CA GLY A 64 -9.68 6.50 -8.94
C GLY A 64 -9.83 5.55 -7.74
N GLY A 65 -10.90 4.75 -7.75
CA GLY A 65 -11.12 3.65 -6.81
C GLY A 65 -11.31 4.07 -5.35
N PHE A 66 -10.63 3.37 -4.43
CA PHE A 66 -10.74 3.59 -2.99
C PHE A 66 -10.44 5.05 -2.59
N TYR A 67 -9.41 5.65 -3.19
CA TYR A 67 -9.03 7.02 -2.86
C TYR A 67 -10.09 8.04 -3.27
N GLN A 68 -10.73 7.85 -4.44
CA GLN A 68 -11.83 8.71 -4.88
C GLN A 68 -13.02 8.66 -3.92
N GLU A 69 -13.37 7.45 -3.48
CA GLU A 69 -14.45 7.23 -2.53
C GLU A 69 -14.13 7.89 -1.18
N LEU A 70 -12.89 7.73 -0.70
CA LEU A 70 -12.43 8.38 0.51
C LEU A 70 -12.58 9.91 0.41
N LEU A 71 -12.13 10.52 -0.70
CA LEU A 71 -12.30 11.94 -0.95
C LEU A 71 -13.78 12.35 -0.99
N LYS A 72 -14.65 11.56 -1.63
CA LYS A 72 -16.10 11.83 -1.69
C LYS A 72 -16.74 11.82 -0.29
N ARG A 73 -16.45 10.80 0.53
CA ARG A 73 -16.94 10.73 1.92
C ARG A 73 -16.36 11.86 2.78
N PHE A 74 -15.12 12.23 2.51
CA PHE A 74 -14.41 13.23 3.29
C PHE A 74 -14.88 14.67 2.97
N CYS A 75 -15.00 15.02 1.69
CA CYS A 75 -15.35 16.35 1.18
C CYS A 75 -16.85 16.54 0.90
N GLY A 76 -17.66 15.49 0.85
CA GLY A 76 -19.06 15.55 0.42
C GLY A 76 -19.19 15.93 -1.06
N ASP A 77 -20.25 16.66 -1.43
CA ASP A 77 -20.51 17.12 -2.81
C ASP A 77 -19.45 18.09 -3.37
N ASN A 78 -18.52 18.55 -2.53
CA ASN A 78 -17.37 19.37 -2.95
C ASN A 78 -16.16 18.54 -3.43
N ALA A 79 -16.29 17.21 -3.53
CA ALA A 79 -15.26 16.32 -4.07
C ALA A 79 -15.07 16.59 -5.59
N GLY A 80 -14.19 17.53 -5.90
CA GLY A 80 -13.91 17.98 -7.27
C GLY A 80 -13.77 19.49 -7.41
N GLN A 81 -14.19 20.29 -6.42
CA GLN A 81 -13.89 21.72 -6.42
C GLN A 81 -12.40 21.92 -6.11
N THR A 82 -11.67 22.51 -7.05
CA THR A 82 -10.32 23.03 -6.83
C THR A 82 -10.37 24.02 -5.66
N CYS A 83 -9.85 23.62 -4.50
CA CYS A 83 -9.60 24.56 -3.41
C CYS A 83 -8.41 25.45 -3.80
N SER A 84 -8.69 26.47 -4.62
CA SER A 84 -7.70 27.42 -5.16
C SER A 84 -7.10 28.35 -4.09
N SER A 85 -7.65 28.35 -2.86
CA SER A 85 -7.20 29.23 -1.78
C SER A 85 -6.39 28.49 -0.70
N LYS A 86 -5.21 29.03 -0.35
CA LYS A 86 -4.39 28.58 0.81
C LYS A 86 -5.18 28.54 2.13
N ALA A 87 -6.31 29.24 2.23
CA ALA A 87 -7.14 29.36 3.43
C ALA A 87 -8.09 28.17 3.67
N SER A 88 -8.62 27.54 2.62
CA SER A 88 -9.48 26.34 2.72
C SER A 88 -8.70 25.04 2.97
N ARG A 89 -7.37 25.10 2.80
CA ARG A 89 -6.38 24.06 3.11
C ARG A 89 -6.33 23.72 4.62
N ARG A 90 -6.89 24.59 5.46
CA ARG A 90 -6.79 24.50 6.92
C ARG A 90 -8.11 24.02 7.51
N ARG A 91 -7.98 22.94 8.30
CA ARG A 91 -8.94 22.43 9.30
C ARG A 91 -9.87 21.31 8.84
N ILE A 92 -9.31 20.40 8.06
CA ILE A 92 -9.78 19.02 8.00
C ILE A 92 -9.44 18.33 9.32
N GLY A 93 -10.48 17.99 10.09
CA GLY A 93 -10.31 17.37 11.41
C GLY A 93 -9.86 15.92 11.29
N ARG A 94 -8.71 15.59 11.90
CA ARG A 94 -8.22 14.20 12.03
C ARG A 94 -9.28 13.23 12.54
N ARG A 95 -10.17 13.71 13.43
CA ARG A 95 -11.32 12.97 13.95
C ARG A 95 -12.31 12.54 12.88
N LYS A 96 -12.68 13.44 11.95
CA LYS A 96 -13.63 13.14 10.86
C LYS A 96 -13.06 12.07 9.93
N LEU A 97 -11.81 12.25 9.51
CA LEU A 97 -11.14 11.28 8.64
C LEU A 97 -11.06 9.90 9.30
N ARG A 98 -10.64 9.85 10.57
CA ARG A 98 -10.61 8.59 11.32
C ARG A 98 -11.97 7.93 11.39
N GLY A 99 -13.03 8.69 11.65
CA GLY A 99 -14.41 8.20 11.64
C GLY A 99 -14.77 7.53 10.29
N ILE A 100 -14.49 8.21 9.19
CA ILE A 100 -14.74 7.69 7.83
C ILE A 100 -13.92 6.42 7.57
N LEU A 101 -12.63 6.40 7.88
CA LEU A 101 -11.79 5.22 7.67
C LEU A 101 -12.26 4.03 8.53
N SER A 102 -12.62 4.28 9.79
CA SER A 102 -13.20 3.25 10.67
C SER A 102 -14.52 2.71 10.13
N GLU A 103 -15.38 3.58 9.60
CA GLU A 103 -16.65 3.19 8.98
C GLU A 103 -16.42 2.35 7.72
N MET A 104 -15.52 2.78 6.83
CA MET A 104 -15.17 2.02 5.62
C MET A 104 -14.61 0.63 5.92
N LEU A 105 -13.75 0.51 6.95
CA LEU A 105 -13.24 -0.78 7.42
C LEU A 105 -14.37 -1.68 7.94
N LYS A 106 -15.29 -1.11 8.72
CA LYS A 106 -16.45 -1.82 9.26
C LYS A 106 -17.40 -2.29 8.17
N GLU A 107 -17.74 -1.43 7.21
CA GLU A 107 -18.57 -1.77 6.04
C GLU A 107 -17.95 -2.88 5.20
N ALA A 108 -16.61 -2.89 5.08
CA ALA A 108 -15.89 -3.93 4.37
C ALA A 108 -15.74 -5.25 5.17
N GLY A 109 -16.26 -5.33 6.39
CA GLY A 109 -16.18 -6.53 7.23
C GLY A 109 -14.79 -6.81 7.77
N VAL A 110 -13.92 -5.80 7.90
CA VAL A 110 -12.54 -5.96 8.40
C VAL A 110 -12.53 -5.97 9.93
N GLU A 111 -11.96 -7.03 10.51
CA GLU A 111 -11.62 -7.06 11.94
C GLU A 111 -10.36 -6.22 12.18
N VAL A 112 -10.35 -5.35 13.19
CA VAL A 112 -9.21 -4.48 13.50
C VAL A 112 -8.72 -4.75 14.92
N MET A 113 -7.42 -5.03 15.06
CA MET A 113 -6.74 -5.19 16.35
C MET A 113 -5.83 -3.99 16.60
N PHE A 114 -6.16 -3.20 17.62
CA PHE A 114 -5.33 -2.09 18.11
C PHE A 114 -4.45 -2.53 19.28
N ARG A 115 -3.42 -1.75 19.61
CA ARG A 115 -2.46 -2.05 20.69
C ARG A 115 -1.72 -3.36 20.49
N THR A 116 -1.61 -3.82 19.25
CA THR A 116 -1.01 -5.10 18.89
C THR A 116 0.24 -4.85 18.06
N LYS A 117 1.40 -5.18 18.61
CA LYS A 117 2.67 -5.03 17.89
C LYS A 117 2.96 -6.31 17.10
N VAL A 118 3.36 -6.17 15.83
CA VAL A 118 3.85 -7.29 15.03
C VAL A 118 5.36 -7.41 15.24
N CYS A 119 5.84 -8.60 15.59
CA CYS A 119 7.22 -8.83 16.02
C CYS A 119 8.06 -9.60 15.01
N ALA A 120 7.47 -10.59 14.35
CA ALA A 120 8.18 -11.44 13.39
C ALA A 120 7.19 -12.16 12.44
N PRO A 121 7.62 -12.53 11.23
CA PRO A 121 6.84 -13.44 10.39
C PRO A 121 6.86 -14.86 10.94
N ILE A 122 5.79 -15.61 10.70
CA ILE A 122 5.76 -17.06 10.86
C ILE A 122 6.18 -17.66 9.51
N MET A 123 7.33 -18.33 9.50
CA MET A 123 7.98 -18.83 8.28
C MET A 123 7.90 -20.35 8.21
N HIS A 124 7.64 -20.86 7.01
CA HIS A 124 7.98 -22.22 6.60
C HIS A 124 8.87 -22.12 5.36
N ASP A 125 10.17 -22.37 5.52
CA ASP A 125 11.19 -22.09 4.51
C ASP A 125 11.11 -20.64 4.01
N HIS A 126 10.71 -20.44 2.76
CA HIS A 126 10.57 -19.14 2.10
C HIS A 126 9.12 -18.63 2.08
N LEU A 127 8.20 -19.31 2.75
CA LEU A 127 6.78 -18.98 2.77
C LEU A 127 6.37 -18.32 4.09
N VAL A 128 5.81 -17.12 4.00
CA VAL A 128 5.14 -16.45 5.13
C VAL A 128 3.75 -17.06 5.32
N GLN A 129 3.47 -17.59 6.51
CA GLN A 129 2.19 -18.23 6.88
C GLN A 129 1.39 -17.43 7.92
N GLY A 130 1.91 -16.27 8.33
CA GLY A 130 1.30 -15.47 9.38
C GLY A 130 2.33 -14.59 10.08
N VAL A 131 1.95 -14.10 11.25
CA VAL A 131 2.78 -13.21 12.06
C VAL A 131 2.71 -13.56 13.54
N ILE A 132 3.82 -13.33 14.22
CA ILE A 132 3.93 -13.29 15.67
C ILE A 132 3.62 -11.88 16.11
N ILE A 133 2.69 -11.75 17.04
CA ILE A 133 2.33 -10.49 17.66
C ILE A 133 2.72 -10.46 19.14
N GLU A 134 2.76 -9.26 19.69
CA GLU A 134 2.92 -8.98 21.12
C GLU A 134 1.79 -8.05 21.56
N GLU A 135 1.04 -8.51 22.57
CA GLU A 135 -0.08 -7.80 23.17
C GLU A 135 0.04 -7.94 24.69
N GLU A 136 0.08 -6.82 25.41
CA GLU A 136 0.22 -6.79 26.87
C GLU A 136 1.44 -7.55 27.41
N GLY A 137 2.52 -7.63 26.62
CA GLY A 137 3.76 -8.35 26.98
C GLY A 137 3.76 -9.82 26.60
N GLU A 138 2.63 -10.37 26.15
CA GLU A 138 2.49 -11.77 25.75
C GLU A 138 2.63 -11.94 24.24
N ARG A 139 3.37 -12.96 23.83
CA ARG A 139 3.54 -13.30 22.41
C ARG A 139 2.52 -14.34 21.97
N ARG A 140 1.90 -14.09 20.82
CA ARG A 140 0.83 -14.92 20.26
C ARG A 140 0.99 -15.04 18.75
N ALA A 141 0.35 -16.03 18.15
CA ALA A 141 0.41 -16.27 16.72
C ALA A 141 -0.91 -15.93 16.02
N ILE A 142 -0.81 -15.33 14.84
CA ILE A 142 -1.92 -15.12 13.90
C ILE A 142 -1.52 -15.76 12.58
N LEU A 143 -2.32 -16.73 12.12
CA LEU A 143 -2.10 -17.39 10.83
C LEU A 143 -2.88 -16.70 9.72
N ALA A 144 -2.28 -16.64 8.54
CA ALA A 144 -2.84 -16.00 7.35
C ALA A 144 -2.54 -16.84 6.11
N LYS A 145 -3.45 -16.85 5.13
CA LYS A 145 -3.10 -17.35 3.79
C LYS A 145 -2.17 -16.37 3.07
N ILE A 146 -2.40 -15.07 3.23
CA ILE A 146 -1.60 -13.99 2.66
C ILE A 146 -1.39 -12.89 3.71
N VAL A 147 -0.16 -12.38 3.81
CA VAL A 147 0.17 -11.19 4.60
C VAL A 147 0.39 -9.99 3.67
N ILE A 148 -0.11 -8.81 4.02
CA ILE A 148 0.20 -7.55 3.34
C ILE A 148 1.01 -6.67 4.30
N ASP A 149 2.31 -6.56 4.05
CA ASP A 149 3.20 -5.75 4.86
C ASP A 149 3.33 -4.34 4.28
N CYS A 150 2.69 -3.39 4.96
CA CYS A 150 2.81 -1.96 4.67
C CYS A 150 3.84 -1.26 5.56
N THR A 151 4.50 -2.00 6.46
CA THR A 151 5.50 -1.51 7.41
C THR A 151 6.93 -1.73 6.91
N GLY A 152 7.16 -2.82 6.16
CA GLY A 152 8.44 -3.21 5.57
C GLY A 152 9.36 -3.96 6.51
N ASP A 153 9.13 -3.87 7.82
CA ASP A 153 9.92 -4.57 8.85
C ASP A 153 9.70 -6.09 8.80
N ILE A 154 8.47 -6.54 8.54
CA ILE A 154 8.15 -7.97 8.55
C ILE A 154 8.68 -8.66 7.30
N ALA A 155 8.56 -8.03 6.15
CA ALA A 155 9.16 -8.53 4.92
C ALA A 155 10.70 -8.57 5.03
N ALA A 156 11.33 -7.54 5.58
CA ALA A 156 12.78 -7.55 5.82
C ALA A 156 13.19 -8.70 6.75
N ARG A 157 12.45 -8.91 7.85
CA ARG A 157 12.64 -10.05 8.77
C ARG A 157 12.38 -11.41 8.12
N ALA A 158 11.53 -11.47 7.10
CA ALA A 158 11.28 -12.69 6.33
C ALA A 158 12.40 -13.00 5.33
N GLY A 159 13.41 -12.13 5.20
CA GLY A 159 14.51 -12.28 4.25
C GLY A 159 14.25 -11.64 2.89
N ALA A 160 13.24 -10.77 2.77
CA ALA A 160 13.05 -9.98 1.56
C ALA A 160 14.10 -8.87 1.47
N GLU A 161 14.62 -8.61 0.28
CA GLU A 161 15.46 -7.45 0.00
C GLU A 161 14.61 -6.17 -0.02
N VAL A 162 14.39 -5.58 1.15
CA VAL A 162 13.66 -4.33 1.33
C VAL A 162 14.67 -3.19 1.42
N ARG A 163 14.62 -2.23 0.50
CA ARG A 163 15.33 -0.96 0.67
C ARG A 163 14.57 -0.10 1.67
N THR A 164 14.83 -0.30 2.96
CA THR A 164 14.38 0.64 3.98
C THR A 164 15.20 1.92 3.83
N ASN A 165 14.55 3.06 3.66
CA ASN A 165 15.24 4.34 3.78
C ASN A 165 15.54 4.57 5.27
N SER A 166 16.60 3.95 5.78
CA SER A 166 16.99 4.02 7.20
C SER A 166 17.62 5.36 7.60
N ARG A 167 17.40 6.45 6.85
CA ARG A 167 17.96 7.78 7.10
C ARG A 167 16.89 8.88 7.11
N LEU A 168 16.07 8.87 8.16
CA LEU A 168 15.41 10.10 8.65
C LEU A 168 15.98 10.56 10.01
N SER A 169 17.07 9.93 10.49
CA SER A 169 18.00 10.60 11.40
C SER A 169 18.91 11.49 10.56
N THR A 170 18.88 12.77 10.88
CA THR A 170 19.74 13.88 10.44
C THR A 170 21.06 13.49 9.76
N ASP A 171 21.28 14.12 8.61
CA ASP A 171 22.56 14.34 7.93
C ASP A 171 23.25 13.13 7.27
N ALA A 172 22.95 12.90 5.99
CA ALA A 172 23.92 12.35 5.03
C ALA A 172 23.43 12.58 3.59
N GLU A 173 24.24 13.29 2.80
CA GLU A 173 24.06 13.48 1.36
C GLU A 173 23.88 12.15 0.62
N ALA A 174 22.96 12.14 -0.35
CA ALA A 174 22.69 10.96 -1.17
C ALA A 174 23.91 10.66 -2.07
N PRO A 175 24.41 9.41 -2.13
CA PRO A 175 25.46 9.07 -3.07
C PRO A 175 24.90 9.01 -4.49
N ASN A 176 25.57 9.72 -5.40
CA ASN A 176 25.37 9.70 -6.83
C ASN A 176 25.77 8.35 -7.41
N HIS A 177 24.83 7.43 -7.59
CA HIS A 177 25.00 6.34 -8.56
C HIS A 177 23.70 6.13 -9.33
N GLU A 178 23.59 6.86 -10.44
CA GLU A 178 22.49 6.78 -11.40
C GLU A 178 22.43 5.38 -12.02
N THR A 179 21.55 4.52 -11.51
CA THR A 179 21.13 3.35 -12.28
C THR A 179 20.04 3.79 -13.24
N ARG A 180 20.47 4.11 -14.47
CA ARG A 180 19.62 4.61 -15.56
C ARG A 180 18.48 3.62 -15.86
N CYS A 181 17.24 3.97 -15.53
CA CYS A 181 16.07 3.30 -16.10
C CYS A 181 16.14 3.44 -17.62
N LYS A 182 16.12 2.32 -18.35
CA LYS A 182 15.95 2.37 -19.81
C LYS A 182 14.56 2.94 -20.08
N LYS A 183 14.51 4.08 -20.79
CA LYS A 183 13.29 4.51 -21.47
C LYS A 183 12.87 3.37 -22.39
N VAL A 184 11.60 2.97 -22.33
CA VAL A 184 11.00 2.18 -23.40
C VAL A 184 10.35 3.21 -24.32
N ASP A 185 11.17 3.76 -25.22
CA ASP A 185 10.65 4.52 -26.35
C ASP A 185 10.19 3.51 -27.39
N GLY A 186 9.02 3.74 -27.98
CA GLY A 186 8.54 3.00 -29.15
C GLY A 186 9.54 3.08 -30.30
N GLU A 187 9.40 2.10 -31.20
CA GLU A 187 10.29 1.68 -32.29
C GLU A 187 11.19 2.75 -32.95
N ASP A 188 12.41 2.28 -33.25
CA ASP A 188 13.40 2.78 -34.21
C ASP A 188 14.31 3.95 -33.81
N GLY A 189 15.59 3.59 -33.61
CA GLY A 189 16.67 4.50 -33.24
C GLY A 189 17.21 5.36 -34.39
N ARG A 190 17.37 6.67 -34.12
CA ARG A 190 18.52 7.51 -34.46
C ARG A 190 18.37 8.92 -33.84
N PRO A 191 19.43 9.55 -33.29
CA PRO A 191 19.32 10.88 -32.69
C PRO A 191 19.62 11.98 -33.72
N THR A 192 18.75 12.98 -33.83
CA THR A 192 19.07 14.23 -34.54
C THR A 192 18.66 15.45 -33.71
N GLY A 193 19.65 16.30 -33.41
CA GLY A 193 19.52 17.76 -33.43
C GLY A 193 18.96 18.48 -32.19
N ASN A 194 19.81 19.35 -31.61
CA ASN A 194 19.52 20.27 -30.51
C ASN A 194 18.40 21.28 -30.82
N GLY A 195 17.46 21.46 -29.89
CA GLY A 195 16.51 22.56 -29.89
C GLY A 195 15.65 22.55 -28.61
N THR A 196 15.94 23.48 -27.69
CA THR A 196 15.19 23.71 -26.45
C THR A 196 13.78 24.20 -26.75
N GLN A 197 12.80 23.30 -26.73
CA GLN A 197 11.39 23.63 -26.56
C GLN A 197 10.92 23.07 -25.22
N LYS A 198 10.38 23.94 -24.35
CA LYS A 198 9.55 23.54 -23.21
C LYS A 198 8.29 22.87 -23.77
N LYS A 199 8.36 21.57 -24.07
CA LYS A 199 7.17 20.74 -24.22
C LYS A 199 6.65 20.48 -22.81
N GLU A 200 5.45 20.96 -22.57
CA GLU A 200 4.57 20.52 -21.50
C GLU A 200 4.39 19.01 -21.68
N THR A 201 5.27 18.23 -21.05
CA THR A 201 5.23 16.78 -21.12
C THR A 201 4.09 16.33 -20.23
N SER A 202 2.95 16.03 -20.85
CA SER A 202 1.92 15.17 -20.28
C SER A 202 2.61 13.98 -19.60
N LEU A 203 2.56 13.93 -18.26
CA LEU A 203 3.05 12.81 -17.48
C LEU A 203 2.17 11.60 -17.79
N ASN A 204 2.55 10.85 -18.83
CA ASN A 204 1.99 9.55 -19.12
C ASN A 204 2.28 8.66 -17.89
N GLY A 205 1.22 8.11 -17.30
CA GLY A 205 1.23 7.44 -16.00
C GLY A 205 2.30 6.36 -15.88
N TYR A 206 2.92 6.28 -14.71
CA TYR A 206 3.86 5.21 -14.38
C TYR A 206 3.06 3.94 -14.02
N ALA A 207 2.99 2.98 -14.92
CA ALA A 207 2.39 1.68 -14.64
C ALA A 207 3.25 0.91 -13.61
N ILE A 208 2.71 0.66 -12.41
CA ILE A 208 3.38 -0.18 -11.41
C ILE A 208 3.13 -1.65 -11.77
N LEU A 209 4.20 -2.40 -12.07
CA LEU A 209 4.11 -3.81 -12.40
C LEU A 209 3.75 -4.64 -11.16
N CYS A 210 2.87 -5.63 -11.31
CA CYS A 210 2.46 -6.52 -10.21
C CYS A 210 3.64 -7.19 -9.49
N GLY A 211 4.74 -7.44 -10.20
CA GLY A 211 5.96 -8.02 -9.63
C GLY A 211 6.64 -7.15 -8.57
N CYS A 212 6.43 -5.82 -8.57
CA CYS A 212 7.02 -4.93 -7.57
C CYS A 212 6.46 -5.17 -6.16
N PHE A 213 5.27 -5.76 -6.06
CA PHE A 213 4.58 -6.03 -4.79
C PHE A 213 4.98 -7.37 -4.17
N VAL A 214 5.72 -8.23 -4.87
CA VAL A 214 6.08 -9.57 -4.38
C VAL A 214 7.61 -9.65 -4.26
N PRO A 215 8.16 -9.91 -3.05
CA PRO A 215 9.60 -10.09 -2.89
C PRO A 215 10.16 -11.17 -3.83
N GLU A 216 11.43 -11.11 -4.22
CA GLU A 216 12.00 -12.11 -5.14
C GLU A 216 12.17 -13.50 -4.48
N LYS A 217 12.57 -13.52 -3.21
CA LYS A 217 12.95 -14.75 -2.48
C LYS A 217 11.93 -15.24 -1.46
N VAL A 218 10.90 -14.44 -1.16
CA VAL A 218 9.90 -14.72 -0.11
C VAL A 218 8.50 -14.73 -0.72
N ASP A 219 7.68 -15.71 -0.36
CA ASP A 219 6.31 -15.87 -0.83
C ASP A 219 5.28 -15.77 0.31
N GLY A 220 3.99 -15.73 -0.03
CA GLY A 220 2.90 -15.58 0.96
C GLY A 220 2.74 -14.17 1.52
N ILE A 221 3.49 -13.20 0.97
CA ILE A 221 3.48 -11.80 1.41
C ILE A 221 3.45 -10.84 0.23
N PHE A 222 2.65 -9.78 0.35
CA PHE A 222 2.69 -8.59 -0.51
C PHE A 222 3.32 -7.41 0.22
N LEU A 223 4.09 -6.61 -0.50
CA LEU A 223 4.63 -5.33 -0.07
C LEU A 223 3.80 -4.20 -0.66
N ALA A 224 3.32 -3.27 0.18
CA ALA A 224 2.61 -2.08 -0.29
C ALA A 224 3.05 -0.81 0.46
N GLY A 225 2.95 0.35 -0.20
CA GLY A 225 3.33 1.63 0.40
C GLY A 225 4.83 1.96 0.28
N GLN A 226 5.39 2.63 1.28
CA GLN A 226 6.73 3.25 1.22
C GLN A 226 7.91 2.25 1.10
N ASN A 227 7.63 0.96 1.20
CA ASN A 227 8.63 -0.11 1.21
C ASN A 227 8.72 -0.86 -0.13
N LEU A 228 8.00 -0.40 -1.16
CA LEU A 228 8.03 -0.99 -2.49
C LEU A 228 9.40 -0.76 -3.15
N SER A 229 10.05 -1.83 -3.62
CA SER A 229 11.35 -1.74 -4.31
C SER A 229 11.15 -1.32 -5.77
N GLY A 230 11.93 -0.32 -6.20
CA GLY A 230 11.98 0.15 -7.58
C GLY A 230 11.53 1.60 -7.78
N ILE A 231 12.21 2.29 -8.69
CA ILE A 231 11.93 3.63 -9.24
C ILE A 231 12.49 4.81 -8.41
N CYS A 232 13.82 4.95 -8.45
CA CYS A 232 14.49 6.22 -8.17
C CYS A 232 14.04 7.25 -9.23
N GLY A 233 13.48 8.38 -8.77
CA GLY A 233 12.81 9.40 -9.58
C GLY A 233 11.32 9.53 -9.27
N ALA A 234 10.59 8.41 -9.19
CA ALA A 234 9.15 8.41 -8.88
C ALA A 234 8.83 8.24 -7.38
N CYS A 235 9.82 7.93 -6.55
CA CYS A 235 9.68 7.76 -5.09
C CYS A 235 9.09 9.00 -4.39
N ARG A 236 9.32 10.23 -4.91
CA ARG A 236 8.66 11.45 -4.41
C ARG A 236 7.17 11.56 -4.76
N SER A 237 6.74 10.98 -5.87
CA SER A 237 5.34 11.02 -6.34
C SER A 237 4.52 9.83 -5.80
N HIS A 238 5.09 8.64 -5.68
CA HIS A 238 4.40 7.45 -5.13
C HIS A 238 4.15 7.53 -3.62
N CYS A 239 4.92 8.35 -2.90
CA CYS A 239 4.66 8.67 -1.50
C CYS A 239 3.47 9.64 -1.32
N ALA A 240 2.92 10.20 -2.42
CA ALA A 240 1.69 10.94 -2.33
C ALA A 240 0.55 9.99 -1.98
N ALA A 241 -0.32 10.45 -1.08
CA ALA A 241 -1.36 9.64 -0.50
C ALA A 241 -2.33 8.96 -1.51
N PRO A 242 -2.70 9.54 -2.68
CA PRO A 242 -3.48 8.82 -3.70
C PRO A 242 -2.80 7.54 -4.19
N PHE A 243 -1.50 7.62 -4.54
CA PHE A 243 -0.76 6.47 -5.04
C PHE A 243 -0.59 5.41 -3.96
N CYS A 244 -0.25 5.81 -2.73
CA CYS A 244 -0.17 4.86 -1.60
C CYS A 244 -1.47 4.11 -1.38
N ALA A 245 -2.61 4.82 -1.37
CA ALA A 245 -3.91 4.23 -1.13
C ALA A 245 -4.31 3.24 -2.25
N ASN A 246 -4.01 3.57 -3.51
CA ASN A 246 -4.34 2.70 -4.64
C ASN A 246 -3.39 1.51 -4.80
N MET A 247 -2.11 1.66 -4.43
CA MET A 247 -1.21 0.52 -4.23
C MET A 247 -1.74 -0.43 -3.15
N GLY A 248 -2.34 0.15 -2.09
CA GLY A 248 -3.10 -0.58 -1.09
C GLY A 248 -4.24 -1.38 -1.71
N GLN A 249 -5.15 -0.70 -2.41
CA GLN A 249 -6.28 -1.33 -3.09
C GLN A 249 -5.84 -2.49 -4.00
N PHE A 250 -4.79 -2.27 -4.80
CA PHE A 250 -4.16 -3.31 -5.62
C PHE A 250 -3.78 -4.54 -4.80
N ALA A 251 -2.99 -4.34 -3.73
CA ALA A 251 -2.50 -5.43 -2.89
C ALA A 251 -3.66 -6.17 -2.18
N GLY A 252 -4.69 -5.43 -1.77
CA GLY A 252 -5.89 -6.00 -1.14
C GLY A 252 -6.67 -6.91 -2.08
N VAL A 253 -6.99 -6.45 -3.29
CA VAL A 253 -7.67 -7.27 -4.31
C VAL A 253 -6.82 -8.49 -4.68
N ALA A 254 -5.52 -8.30 -4.91
CA ALA A 254 -4.59 -9.37 -5.24
C ALA A 254 -4.53 -10.45 -4.14
N ALA A 255 -4.43 -10.03 -2.88
CA ALA A 255 -4.39 -10.94 -1.73
C ALA A 255 -5.69 -11.73 -1.58
N ALA A 256 -6.85 -11.08 -1.73
CA ALA A 256 -8.14 -11.76 -1.69
C ALA A 256 -8.29 -12.79 -2.82
N MET A 257 -7.87 -12.44 -4.04
CA MET A 257 -7.86 -13.39 -5.18
C MET A 257 -6.94 -14.59 -4.91
N CYS A 258 -5.74 -14.35 -4.36
CA CYS A 258 -4.81 -15.41 -3.98
C CYS A 258 -5.39 -16.34 -2.91
N ALA A 259 -5.94 -15.76 -1.84
CA ALA A 259 -6.52 -16.48 -0.72
C ALA A 259 -7.75 -17.31 -1.10
N ARG A 260 -8.57 -16.80 -2.05
CA ARG A 260 -9.74 -17.50 -2.60
C ARG A 260 -9.36 -18.64 -3.53
N ALA A 261 -8.37 -18.44 -4.39
CA ALA A 261 -7.92 -19.46 -5.34
C ALA A 261 -6.90 -20.44 -4.75
N LEU A 262 -6.47 -20.25 -3.49
CA LEU A 262 -5.42 -21.02 -2.83
C LEU A 262 -4.11 -21.04 -3.64
N ILE A 263 -3.77 -19.90 -4.22
CA ILE A 263 -2.54 -19.70 -4.99
C ILE A 263 -1.63 -18.70 -4.27
N LEU A 264 -0.34 -18.83 -4.50
CA LEU A 264 0.67 -17.90 -4.00
C LEU A 264 0.71 -16.62 -4.87
N PRO A 265 1.11 -15.47 -4.30
CA PRO A 265 1.28 -14.19 -5.01
C PRO A 265 1.93 -14.31 -6.40
N ARG A 266 3.01 -15.09 -6.54
CA ARG A 266 3.73 -15.27 -7.82
C ARG A 266 2.91 -15.95 -8.92
N LYS A 267 1.89 -16.71 -8.54
CA LYS A 267 1.03 -17.46 -9.46
C LYS A 267 -0.21 -16.66 -9.88
N LEU A 268 -0.41 -15.47 -9.31
CA LEU A 268 -1.54 -14.61 -9.65
C LEU A 268 -1.40 -14.06 -11.07
N SER A 269 -2.46 -14.19 -11.87
CA SER A 269 -2.49 -13.63 -13.22
C SER A 269 -2.67 -12.12 -13.18
N ALA A 270 -1.65 -11.38 -13.64
CA ALA A 270 -1.69 -9.92 -13.75
C ALA A 270 -2.90 -9.43 -14.57
N LYS A 271 -3.23 -10.12 -15.68
CA LYS A 271 -4.38 -9.78 -16.54
C LYS A 271 -5.71 -9.87 -15.80
N LYS A 272 -5.91 -10.92 -14.99
CA LYS A 272 -7.14 -11.08 -14.19
C LYS A 272 -7.25 -9.99 -13.11
N LEU A 273 -6.13 -9.68 -12.46
CA LEU A 273 -6.07 -8.62 -11.45
C LEU A 273 -6.35 -7.24 -12.06
N GLN A 274 -5.72 -6.93 -13.19
CA GLN A 274 -5.95 -5.67 -13.92
C GLN A 274 -7.41 -5.50 -14.32
N ALA A 275 -8.03 -6.53 -14.90
CA ALA A 275 -9.45 -6.50 -15.26
C ALA A 275 -10.32 -6.21 -14.03
N ARG A 276 -10.06 -6.89 -12.91
CA ARG A 276 -10.81 -6.67 -11.67
C ARG A 276 -10.62 -5.25 -11.11
N LEU A 277 -9.41 -4.70 -11.19
CA LEU A 277 -9.14 -3.33 -10.73
C LEU A 277 -9.83 -2.27 -11.59
N MET A 278 -9.91 -2.49 -12.91
CA MET A 278 -10.66 -1.63 -13.82
C MET A 278 -12.16 -1.64 -13.50
N GLU A 279 -12.75 -2.80 -13.17
CA GLU A 279 -14.15 -2.91 -12.71
C GLU A 279 -14.39 -2.10 -11.43
N LEU A 280 -13.38 -2.01 -10.56
CA LEU A 280 -13.43 -1.24 -9.30
C LEU A 280 -13.09 0.25 -9.49
N GLY A 281 -12.91 0.71 -10.73
CA GLY A 281 -12.62 2.11 -11.06
C GLY A 281 -11.23 2.57 -10.62
N ALA A 282 -10.29 1.66 -10.37
CA ALA A 282 -8.91 2.03 -10.06
C ALA A 282 -8.20 2.53 -11.34
N ALA A 283 -7.62 3.72 -11.28
CA ALA A 283 -6.76 4.24 -12.33
C ALA A 283 -5.37 3.60 -12.21
N MET A 284 -4.93 2.90 -13.26
CA MET A 284 -3.60 2.29 -13.39
C MET A 284 -2.76 3.02 -14.42
#